data_AF-A0A1S3Y9Y7-F1
#
_entry.id   AF-A0A1S3Y9Y7-F1
#
_cell.length_a   1.000
_cell.length_b   1.000
_cell.length_c   1.000
_cell.angle_alpha   90.00
_cell.angle_beta   90.00
_cell.angle_gamma   90.00
#
_symmetry.space_group_name_H-M   'P 1'
#
loop_
_entity.id
_entity.type
_entity.pdbx_description
1 polymer ?
#
loop_
_entity_poly.entity_id
_entity_poly.type
_entity_poly.pdbx_seq_one_letter_code
_entity_poly.pdbx_strand_id
1 'polypeptide(L)'
;MSSLLLQSIALVISISLFLQAETAKAELVLKNVSSRGKMSSSNCNLFQGKWVIDTSFPLYQSSNCPFIDPEFDCQKYGRPDKEYLKYAWKPDSCNLPRFDGKDFLKRWLGKKIMFVGDSLSLNMWESLACMLHSSVPNTTTSFTRKEAISSVTFQEYGVTLFLYRTPY
;
A
#
# COMPACT_ATOMS: atom_id res chain seq x y z
N MET A 1 36.33 -24.85 38.85
CA MET A 1 36.59 -23.79 37.84
C MET A 1 36.30 -24.25 36.39
N SER A 2 36.48 -25.52 36.03
CA SER A 2 36.22 -26.05 34.68
C SER A 2 34.75 -26.07 34.25
N SER A 3 33.81 -26.40 35.14
CA SER A 3 32.37 -26.50 34.81
C SER A 3 31.71 -25.17 34.42
N LEU A 4 32.11 -24.07 35.06
CA LEU A 4 31.56 -22.73 34.78
C LEU A 4 32.07 -22.19 33.42
N LEU A 5 33.31 -22.52 33.07
CA LEU A 5 33.90 -22.24 31.75
C LEU A 5 33.17 -23.01 30.63
N LEU A 6 32.83 -24.29 30.85
CA LEU A 6 32.06 -25.05 29.86
C LEU A 6 30.65 -24.47 29.65
N GLN A 7 29.98 -24.05 30.73
CA GLN A 7 28.64 -23.46 30.63
C GLN A 7 28.64 -22.11 29.93
N SER A 8 29.63 -21.24 30.20
CA SER A 8 29.74 -19.95 29.52
C SER A 8 30.04 -20.12 28.03
N ILE A 9 30.91 -21.07 27.66
CA ILE A 9 31.19 -21.40 26.26
C ILE A 9 29.93 -21.92 25.56
N ALA A 10 29.17 -22.83 26.19
CA ALA A 10 27.93 -23.36 25.62
C ALA A 10 26.85 -22.27 25.40
N LEU A 11 26.74 -21.31 26.33
CA LEU A 11 25.82 -20.18 26.21
C LEU A 11 26.20 -19.26 25.04
N VAL A 12 27.49 -18.93 24.90
CA VAL A 12 28.01 -18.10 23.80
C VAL A 12 27.79 -18.78 22.45
N ILE A 13 28.04 -20.09 22.34
CA ILE A 13 27.79 -20.85 21.11
C ILE A 13 26.29 -20.84 20.77
N SER A 14 25.43 -21.07 21.75
CA SER A 14 23.97 -21.06 21.54
C SER A 14 23.49 -19.70 21.06
N ILE A 15 23.88 -18.61 21.73
CA ILE A 15 23.54 -17.25 21.33
C ILE A 15 24.04 -16.96 19.92
N SER A 16 25.28 -17.35 19.60
CA SER A 16 25.88 -17.13 18.28
C SER A 16 25.12 -17.88 17.17
N LEU A 17 24.70 -19.13 17.43
CA LEU A 17 23.88 -19.93 16.50
C LEU A 17 22.49 -19.31 16.30
N PHE A 18 21.86 -18.81 17.37
CA PHE A 18 20.58 -18.11 17.27
C PHE A 18 20.70 -16.83 16.43
N LEU A 19 21.73 -16.01 16.65
CA LEU A 19 21.99 -14.81 15.85
C LEU A 19 22.23 -15.16 14.37
N GLN A 20 23.02 -16.19 14.08
CA GLN A 20 23.26 -16.67 12.71
C GLN A 20 21.98 -17.17 12.01
N ALA A 21 21.06 -17.81 12.76
CA ALA A 21 19.79 -18.27 12.21
C ALA A 21 18.85 -17.11 11.88
N GLU A 22 18.83 -16.04 12.69
CA GLU A 22 18.04 -14.84 12.40
C GLU A 22 18.59 -14.04 11.21
N THR A 23 19.91 -13.90 11.08
CA THR A 23 20.51 -13.23 9.93
C THR A 23 20.26 -13.98 8.62
N ALA A 24 20.34 -15.32 8.63
CA ALA A 24 20.04 -16.15 7.47
C ALA A 24 18.57 -16.01 7.00
N LYS A 25 17.63 -15.92 7.95
CA LYS A 25 16.21 -15.66 7.65
C LYS A 25 16.01 -14.26 7.03
N ALA A 26 16.67 -13.24 7.58
CA ALA A 26 16.60 -11.88 7.05
C ALA A 26 17.16 -11.77 5.63
N GLU A 27 18.28 -12.44 5.34
CA GLU A 27 18.83 -12.52 3.99
C GLU A 27 17.89 -13.22 2.99
N LEU A 28 17.24 -14.31 3.40
CA LEU A 28 16.29 -15.04 2.56
C LEU A 28 15.07 -14.19 2.21
N VAL A 29 14.59 -13.40 3.17
CA VAL A 29 13.52 -12.41 2.94
C VAL A 29 13.99 -11.32 1.98
N LEU A 30 15.21 -10.78 2.15
CA LEU A 30 15.76 -9.75 1.26
C LEU A 30 15.98 -10.28 -0.18
N LYS A 31 16.49 -11.51 -0.33
CA LYS A 31 16.69 -12.18 -1.61
C LYS A 31 15.36 -12.43 -2.32
N ASN A 32 14.32 -12.85 -1.59
CA ASN A 32 12.97 -13.00 -2.15
C ASN A 32 12.35 -11.65 -2.57
N VAL A 33 12.54 -10.60 -1.78
CA VAL A 33 12.10 -9.22 -2.12
C VAL A 33 12.84 -8.70 -3.36
N SER A 34 14.15 -8.94 -3.45
CA SER A 34 14.97 -8.57 -4.61
C SER A 34 14.57 -9.32 -5.89
N SER A 35 14.24 -10.62 -5.77
CA SER A 35 13.84 -11.45 -6.91
C SER A 35 12.48 -11.07 -7.51
N ARG A 36 11.52 -10.62 -6.68
CA ARG A 36 10.23 -10.08 -7.16
C ARG A 36 10.33 -8.67 -7.74
N GLY A 37 11.44 -7.96 -7.50
CA GLY A 37 11.70 -6.61 -7.98
C GLY A 37 12.55 -6.53 -9.25
N LYS A 38 13.13 -7.63 -9.73
CA LYS A 38 13.89 -7.66 -11.00
C LYS A 38 12.97 -7.80 -12.22
N MET A 39 12.04 -6.88 -12.38
CA MET A 39 11.71 -6.44 -13.74
C MET A 39 12.92 -5.62 -14.18
N SER A 40 13.57 -5.97 -15.30
CA SER A 40 14.69 -5.21 -15.87
C SER A 40 14.29 -3.73 -16.02
N SER A 41 14.65 -2.91 -15.03
CA SER A 41 14.09 -1.56 -14.85
C SER A 41 15.00 -0.47 -15.42
N SER A 42 15.75 -0.76 -16.48
CA SER A 42 16.53 0.30 -17.12
C SER A 42 15.73 1.12 -18.14
N ASN A 43 14.54 0.65 -18.60
CA ASN A 43 13.81 1.30 -19.70
C ASN A 43 12.29 1.49 -19.53
N CYS A 44 11.67 1.16 -18.37
CA CYS A 44 10.22 1.42 -18.24
C CYS A 44 9.93 2.85 -17.77
N ASN A 45 9.59 3.71 -18.73
CA ASN A 45 9.07 5.04 -18.41
C ASN A 45 7.57 4.94 -18.08
N LEU A 46 7.23 5.03 -16.79
CA LEU A 46 5.85 4.93 -16.30
C LEU A 46 4.95 6.08 -16.76
N PHE A 47 5.53 7.18 -17.21
CA PHE A 47 4.80 8.40 -17.61
C PHE A 47 4.58 8.50 -19.12
N GLN A 48 5.12 7.56 -19.91
CA GLN A 48 4.90 7.46 -21.35
C GLN A 48 4.10 6.21 -21.68
N GLY A 49 2.96 6.40 -22.34
CA GLY A 49 2.00 5.35 -22.57
C GLY A 49 0.69 5.89 -23.11
N LYS A 50 -0.35 5.08 -22.96
CA LYS A 50 -1.71 5.40 -23.40
C LYS A 50 -2.75 4.84 -22.46
N TRP A 51 -3.91 5.48 -22.48
CA TRP A 51 -5.11 4.96 -21.85
C TRP A 51 -5.69 3.83 -22.70
N VAL A 52 -6.01 2.71 -22.05
CA VAL A 52 -6.67 1.55 -22.66
C VAL A 52 -7.92 1.19 -21.87
N ILE A 53 -8.91 0.58 -22.52
CA ILE A 53 -10.09 0.05 -21.83
C ILE A 53 -9.73 -1.28 -21.17
N ASP A 54 -9.96 -1.37 -19.86
CA ASP A 54 -9.84 -2.59 -19.07
C ASP A 54 -11.20 -2.91 -18.42
N THR A 55 -11.79 -4.03 -18.83
CA THR A 55 -13.12 -4.44 -18.37
C THR A 55 -13.17 -4.79 -16.88
N SER A 56 -12.02 -5.07 -16.26
CA SER A 56 -11.91 -5.40 -14.84
C SER A 56 -11.94 -4.18 -13.91
N PHE A 57 -11.86 -2.95 -14.44
CA PHE A 57 -12.04 -1.71 -13.70
C PHE A 57 -13.53 -1.39 -13.44
N PRO A 58 -13.88 -0.51 -12.48
CA PRO A 58 -12.98 0.20 -11.55
C PRO A 58 -12.47 -0.68 -10.40
N LEU A 59 -11.41 -0.23 -9.73
CA LEU A 59 -10.82 -0.92 -8.57
C LEU A 59 -11.69 -0.82 -7.30
N TYR A 60 -12.60 0.14 -7.26
CA TYR A 60 -13.59 0.33 -6.20
C TYR A 60 -14.83 1.02 -6.77
N GLN A 61 -15.95 0.94 -6.05
CA GLN A 61 -17.16 1.72 -6.34
C GLN A 61 -17.21 2.91 -5.37
N SER A 62 -17.30 4.14 -5.88
CA SER A 62 -17.30 5.35 -5.04
C SER A 62 -18.37 5.31 -3.96
N SER A 63 -19.60 4.90 -4.31
CA SER A 63 -20.72 4.84 -3.37
C SER A 63 -20.57 3.81 -2.24
N ASN A 64 -19.64 2.86 -2.37
CA ASN A 64 -19.34 1.88 -1.32
C ASN A 64 -18.19 2.33 -0.41
N CYS A 65 -17.52 3.45 -0.71
CA CYS A 65 -16.40 3.94 0.08
C CYS A 65 -16.87 4.96 1.12
N PRO A 66 -16.68 4.72 2.43
CA PRO A 66 -17.13 5.64 3.47
C PRO A 66 -16.22 6.86 3.68
N PHE A 67 -15.09 6.94 2.96
CA PHE A 67 -14.08 8.00 3.14
C PHE A 67 -14.10 9.07 2.05
N ILE A 68 -14.80 8.79 0.95
CA ILE A 68 -14.83 9.67 -0.21
C ILE A 68 -15.76 10.84 0.05
N ASP A 69 -15.33 12.05 -0.30
CA ASP A 69 -16.22 13.21 -0.25
C ASP A 69 -17.36 13.04 -1.25
N PRO A 70 -18.59 13.50 -0.93
CA PRO A 70 -19.73 13.39 -1.82
C PRO A 70 -19.45 14.00 -3.21
N GLU A 71 -18.71 15.10 -3.28
CA GLU A 71 -18.34 15.79 -4.52
C GLU A 71 -17.58 14.89 -5.51
N PHE A 72 -16.96 13.81 -5.06
CA PHE A 72 -16.25 12.84 -5.90
C PHE A 72 -17.08 11.58 -6.25
N ASP A 73 -18.31 11.44 -5.75
CA ASP A 73 -19.24 10.37 -6.16
C ASP A 73 -20.10 10.82 -7.35
N CYS A 74 -19.48 10.93 -8.53
CA CYS A 74 -20.17 11.45 -9.71
C CYS A 74 -21.44 10.68 -10.10
N GLN A 75 -21.47 9.36 -9.87
CA GLN A 75 -22.63 8.52 -10.20
C GLN A 75 -23.82 8.86 -9.29
N LYS A 76 -23.57 9.02 -7.99
CA LYS A 76 -24.59 9.48 -7.04
C LYS A 76 -25.16 10.86 -7.40
N TYR A 77 -24.33 11.74 -7.97
CA TYR A 77 -24.73 13.08 -8.40
C TYR A 77 -25.16 13.16 -9.87
N GLY A 78 -25.60 12.04 -10.46
CA GLY A 78 -26.38 12.04 -11.70
C GLY A 78 -25.58 11.91 -12.98
N ARG A 79 -24.27 11.61 -12.92
CA ARG A 79 -23.50 11.25 -14.12
C ARG A 79 -23.99 9.90 -14.68
N PRO A 80 -24.49 9.83 -15.92
CA PRO A 80 -25.13 8.62 -16.44
C PRO A 80 -24.14 7.61 -17.06
N ASP A 81 -23.03 8.09 -17.62
CA ASP A 81 -22.01 7.26 -18.26
C ASP A 81 -21.06 6.62 -17.22
N LYS A 82 -20.53 5.43 -17.53
CA LYS A 82 -19.61 4.64 -16.67
C LYS A 82 -18.30 4.29 -17.36
N GLU A 83 -18.16 4.62 -18.63
CA GLU A 83 -17.05 4.28 -19.50
C GLU A 83 -15.75 4.93 -19.03
N TYR A 84 -15.84 6.13 -18.44
CA TYR A 84 -14.69 6.80 -17.84
C TYR A 84 -14.03 5.99 -16.71
N LEU A 85 -14.79 5.14 -16.03
CA LEU A 85 -14.28 4.27 -14.96
C LEU A 85 -13.50 3.07 -15.49
N LYS A 86 -13.53 2.80 -16.80
CA LYS A 86 -12.93 1.62 -17.44
C LYS A 86 -11.54 1.86 -18.01
N TYR A 87 -11.03 3.09 -17.91
CA TYR A 87 -9.70 3.42 -18.41
C TYR A 87 -8.60 2.99 -17.44
N ALA A 88 -7.61 2.28 -17.98
CA ALA A 88 -6.37 1.93 -17.31
C ALA A 88 -5.18 2.55 -18.06
N TRP A 89 -4.22 3.09 -17.32
CA TRP A 89 -2.98 3.58 -17.90
C TRP A 89 -2.04 2.42 -18.23
N LYS A 90 -1.57 2.35 -19.48
CA LYS A 90 -0.62 1.34 -19.95
C LYS A 90 0.65 2.01 -20.45
N PRO A 91 1.79 1.91 -19.72
CA PRO A 91 3.08 2.35 -20.21
C PRO A 91 3.47 1.62 -21.50
N ASP A 92 4.17 2.29 -22.40
CA ASP A 92 4.57 1.71 -23.70
C ASP A 92 5.67 0.65 -23.54
N SER A 93 6.54 0.84 -22.56
CA SER A 93 7.77 0.08 -22.37
C SER A 93 7.66 -1.04 -21.34
N CYS A 94 6.55 -1.15 -20.60
CA CYS A 94 6.29 -2.28 -19.72
C CYS A 94 4.81 -2.46 -19.35
N ASN A 95 4.49 -3.62 -18.80
CA ASN A 95 3.18 -3.88 -18.21
C ASN A 95 3.21 -3.60 -16.71
N LEU A 96 2.30 -2.75 -16.25
CA LEU A 96 2.10 -2.53 -14.82
C LEU A 96 1.39 -3.74 -14.20
N PRO A 97 1.85 -4.26 -13.05
CA PRO A 97 1.09 -5.27 -12.32
C PRO A 97 -0.25 -4.66 -11.87
N ARG A 98 -1.31 -5.48 -11.86
CA ARG A 98 -2.59 -5.06 -11.33
C ARG A 98 -2.47 -4.76 -9.83
N PHE A 99 -3.16 -3.73 -9.38
CA PHE A 99 -3.17 -3.37 -7.97
C PHE A 99 -3.78 -4.50 -7.12
N ASP A 100 -3.04 -4.92 -6.10
CA ASP A 100 -3.50 -5.85 -5.06
C ASP A 100 -3.42 -5.12 -3.71
N GLY A 101 -4.58 -4.66 -3.22
CA GLY A 101 -4.64 -3.91 -1.97
C GLY A 101 -4.30 -4.74 -0.74
N LYS A 102 -4.52 -6.07 -0.77
CA LYS A 102 -4.17 -6.96 0.34
C LYS A 102 -2.66 -7.16 0.41
N ASP A 103 -2.00 -7.35 -0.73
CA ASP A 103 -0.55 -7.40 -0.81
C ASP A 103 0.08 -6.05 -0.41
N PHE A 104 -0.51 -4.93 -0.85
CA PHE A 104 -0.10 -3.59 -0.42
C PHE A 104 -0.12 -3.47 1.11
N LEU A 105 -1.26 -3.76 1.75
CA LEU A 105 -1.40 -3.65 3.20
C LEU A 105 -0.42 -4.56 3.96
N LYS A 106 -0.14 -5.77 3.44
CA LYS A 106 0.87 -6.67 4.01
C LYS A 106 2.28 -6.11 3.92
N ARG A 107 2.66 -5.52 2.79
CA ARG A 107 4.00 -4.91 2.62
C ARG A 107 4.18 -3.67 3.50
N TRP A 108 3.09 -2.96 3.78
CA TRP A 108 3.08 -1.76 4.59
C TRP A 108 2.75 -2.01 6.07
N LEU A 109 2.70 -3.27 6.54
CA LEU A 109 2.31 -3.63 7.90
C LEU A 109 2.96 -2.72 8.97
N GLY A 110 2.13 -2.11 9.83
CA GLY A 110 2.56 -1.22 10.92
C GLY A 110 3.13 0.13 10.49
N LYS A 111 3.10 0.47 9.19
CA LYS A 111 3.64 1.72 8.65
C LYS A 111 2.56 2.79 8.48
N LYS A 112 3.02 4.03 8.34
CA LYS A 112 2.19 5.22 8.12
C LYS A 112 2.58 5.86 6.79
N ILE A 113 1.59 6.26 6.01
CA ILE A 113 1.75 7.01 4.75
C ILE A 113 1.07 8.36 4.95
N MET A 114 1.70 9.46 4.54
CA MET A 114 1.12 10.79 4.65
C MET A 114 1.11 11.47 3.29
N PHE A 115 -0.06 11.92 2.86
CA PHE A 115 -0.24 12.83 1.74
C PHE A 115 -0.20 14.26 2.29
N VAL A 116 0.58 15.12 1.64
CA VAL A 116 0.75 16.52 2.02
C VAL A 116 0.43 17.37 0.81
N GLY A 117 -0.47 18.35 0.96
CA GLY A 117 -0.73 19.32 -0.10
C GLY A 117 -2.18 19.78 -0.15
N ASP A 118 -2.64 20.08 -1.36
CA ASP A 118 -3.91 20.72 -1.66
C ASP A 118 -5.04 19.71 -1.95
N SER A 119 -6.01 20.12 -2.79
CA SER A 119 -7.12 19.30 -3.23
C SER A 119 -6.70 18.08 -4.06
N LEU A 120 -5.56 18.11 -4.75
CA LEU A 120 -5.06 16.95 -5.49
C LEU A 120 -4.51 15.89 -4.53
N SER A 121 -3.80 16.31 -3.50
CA SER A 121 -3.35 15.41 -2.42
C SER A 121 -4.52 14.78 -1.67
N LEU A 122 -5.59 15.54 -1.44
CA LEU A 122 -6.85 15.01 -0.93
C LEU A 122 -7.43 13.93 -1.85
N ASN A 123 -7.54 14.21 -3.14
CA ASN A 123 -8.14 13.29 -4.10
C ASN A 123 -7.33 11.97 -4.25
N MET A 124 -6.00 12.05 -4.23
CA MET A 124 -5.13 10.88 -4.21
C MET A 124 -5.26 10.06 -2.91
N TRP A 125 -5.35 10.73 -1.76
CA TRP A 125 -5.51 10.07 -0.46
C TRP A 125 -6.84 9.31 -0.38
N GLU A 126 -7.95 9.90 -0.83
CA GLU A 126 -9.26 9.24 -0.86
C GLU A 126 -9.28 8.05 -1.82
N SER A 127 -8.72 8.20 -3.02
CA SER A 127 -8.61 7.13 -4.00
C SER A 127 -7.86 5.91 -3.43
N LEU A 128 -6.70 6.12 -2.80
CA LEU A 128 -5.95 5.03 -2.18
C LEU A 128 -6.73 4.40 -1.02
N ALA A 129 -7.34 5.20 -0.15
CA ALA A 129 -8.13 4.70 0.97
C ALA A 129 -9.30 3.80 0.48
N CYS A 130 -10.01 4.21 -0.56
CA CYS A 130 -11.11 3.44 -1.15
C CYS A 130 -10.66 2.17 -1.85
N MET A 131 -9.54 2.21 -2.60
CA MET A 131 -8.96 1.01 -3.23
C MET A 131 -8.58 -0.04 -2.18
N LEU A 132 -7.96 0.40 -1.07
CA LEU A 132 -7.60 -0.50 0.02
C LEU A 132 -8.84 -1.06 0.72
N HIS A 133 -9.81 -0.22 1.06
CA HIS A 133 -11.06 -0.65 1.68
C HIS A 133 -11.81 -1.69 0.84
N SER A 134 -11.93 -1.45 -0.47
CA SER A 134 -12.56 -2.40 -1.40
C SER A 134 -11.81 -3.72 -1.51
N SER A 135 -10.49 -3.74 -1.25
CA SER A 135 -9.66 -4.94 -1.32
C SER A 135 -9.73 -5.79 -0.04
N VAL A 136 -10.15 -5.20 1.08
CA VAL A 136 -10.25 -5.87 2.39
C VAL A 136 -11.57 -5.51 3.11
N PRO A 137 -12.74 -5.89 2.54
CA PRO A 137 -14.05 -5.43 3.02
C PRO A 137 -14.39 -5.87 4.46
N ASN A 138 -13.73 -6.91 4.97
CA ASN A 138 -13.96 -7.43 6.32
C ASN A 138 -13.03 -6.80 7.39
N THR A 139 -12.08 -5.96 6.98
CA THR A 139 -11.13 -5.34 7.90
C THR A 139 -11.74 -4.11 8.55
N THR A 140 -11.66 -4.03 9.87
CA THR A 140 -12.08 -2.83 10.62
C THR A 140 -11.22 -1.62 10.25
N THR A 141 -11.87 -0.52 9.88
CA THR A 141 -11.20 0.75 9.58
C THR A 141 -11.64 1.84 10.56
N SER A 142 -10.68 2.60 11.11
CA SER A 142 -11.00 3.85 11.82
C SER A 142 -10.74 5.04 10.90
N PHE A 143 -11.73 5.92 10.76
CA PHE A 143 -11.64 7.13 9.96
C PHE A 143 -11.82 8.37 10.84
N THR A 144 -10.99 9.38 10.61
CA THR A 144 -11.09 10.67 11.29
C THR A 144 -10.87 11.77 10.26
N ARG A 145 -11.86 12.66 10.13
CA ARG A 145 -11.80 13.85 9.29
C ARG A 145 -11.62 15.07 10.19
N LYS A 146 -10.50 15.78 10.04
CA LYS A 146 -10.26 17.06 10.72
C LYS A 146 -9.65 18.04 9.74
N GLU A 147 -9.77 19.31 10.07
CA GLU A 147 -9.32 20.42 9.22
C GLU A 147 -7.82 20.36 8.91
N ALA A 148 -6.99 20.12 9.93
CA ALA A 148 -5.52 20.04 9.76
C ALA A 148 -5.06 18.66 9.28
N ILE A 149 -5.42 17.58 10.00
CA ILE A 149 -4.95 16.21 9.73
C ILE A 149 -6.13 15.25 9.74
N SER A 150 -6.35 14.59 8.61
CA SER A 150 -7.30 13.49 8.47
C SER A 150 -6.57 12.15 8.40
N SER A 151 -7.23 11.05 8.80
CA SER A 151 -6.62 9.72 8.79
C SER A 151 -7.61 8.58 8.55
N VAL A 152 -7.15 7.53 7.87
CA VAL A 152 -7.80 6.22 7.76
C VAL A 152 -6.82 5.15 8.22
N THR A 153 -7.19 4.33 9.20
CA THR A 153 -6.35 3.22 9.69
C THR A 153 -7.02 1.89 9.43
N PHE A 154 -6.29 0.97 8.79
CA PHE A 154 -6.66 -0.43 8.59
C PHE A 154 -6.15 -1.24 9.79
N GLN A 155 -7.03 -1.52 10.76
CA GLN A 155 -6.65 -1.94 12.11
C GLN A 155 -5.86 -3.25 12.13
N GLU A 156 -6.31 -4.26 11.39
CA GLU A 156 -5.66 -5.58 11.31
C GLU A 156 -4.23 -5.51 10.75
N TYR A 157 -3.94 -4.49 9.93
CA TYR A 157 -2.63 -4.32 9.31
C TYR A 157 -1.76 -3.28 10.06
N GLY A 158 -2.35 -2.51 10.98
CA GLY A 158 -1.70 -1.37 11.62
C GLY A 158 -1.25 -0.28 10.62
N VAL A 159 -1.87 -0.23 9.43
CA VAL A 159 -1.52 0.73 8.37
C VAL A 159 -2.39 1.96 8.49
N THR A 160 -1.78 3.15 8.54
CA THR A 160 -2.51 4.42 8.56
C THR A 160 -2.16 5.30 7.36
N LEU A 161 -3.19 5.78 6.67
CA LEU A 161 -3.09 6.83 5.66
C LEU A 161 -3.46 8.17 6.30
N PHE A 162 -2.54 9.11 6.34
CA PHE A 162 -2.76 10.48 6.77
C PHE A 162 -2.91 11.42 5.57
N LEU A 163 -3.70 12.47 5.75
CA LEU A 163 -3.73 13.64 4.90
C LEU A 163 -3.47 14.87 5.76
N TYR A 164 -2.41 15.61 5.42
CA TYR A 164 -2.15 16.94 5.96
C TYR A 164 -2.46 17.97 4.88
N ARG A 165 -3.51 18.78 5.09
CA ARG A 165 -3.95 19.78 4.11
C ARG A 165 -3.12 21.05 4.27
N THR A 166 -2.36 21.40 3.24
CA THR A 166 -1.57 22.63 3.15
C THR A 166 -1.68 23.18 1.73
N PRO A 167 -2.71 24.01 1.45
CA PRO A 167 -2.95 24.52 0.10
C PRO A 167 -1.92 25.56 -0.36
N TYR A 168 -1.06 26.06 0.53
CA TYR A 168 -0.05 27.10 0.28
C TYR A 168 1.27 26.76 0.96
#